data_AF-A0A9P1M8J6-F1
#
_entry.id   AF-A0A9P1M8J6-F1
#
_cell.length_a   1.000
_cell.length_b   1.000
_cell.length_c   1.000
_cell.angle_alpha   90.00
_cell.angle_beta   90.00
_cell.angle_gamma   90.00
#
_symmetry.space_group_name_H-M   'P 1'
#
loop_
_entity.id
_entity.type
_entity.pdbx_description
1 polymer ?
#
loop_
_entity_poly.entity_id
_entity_poly.type
_entity_poly.pdbx_seq_one_letter_code
_entity_poly.pdbx_strand_id
1 'polypeptide(L)'
;MTAGPPAQHGHADGDKIPMANAVPESGLEVVPESSPYFQKSASLSPYGGAPNSAGQGKEERKFCGLRRTTFILFVLLVLVTVIAAIGGGVGGSLAVKNAYDRGRVDAAAQLDGDSSADPVTSGEGFLDLPPTIGRVPVDCPNLDATTHKVTPQSKTYTFKTTCGGDSDPGEGDLNILAFLSYRLSDCLRACASFNERGNAPNTTCRGVHFHANLQYVDDKGGNCWLKKSVGRVTRDTGSSKNAHVFAELVCIGFEAIKHLVTQTKQPYKVLLGARNAEAAKSAYDAVDFDKTKHSISVLPLELSDLKSVKTFAAQALEALGGESLDYLLLNAALGPGGESSKPTGSKWREIQVVNAISQHYLTHLLEDKLVSSKSRIVFVSSGGIRGVTDPRGENVVRALFRDDLPEDPDQIFLTSWGEWWSKDVFALSLDKDLQDKWSPSKEQIEQEEGVA
;
A
#
# COMPACT_ATOMS: atom_id res chain seq x y z
N MET A 1 26.71 -23.24 78.31
CA MET A 1 25.35 -23.71 78.64
C MET A 1 24.51 -23.47 77.40
N THR A 2 24.56 -24.37 76.41
CA THR A 2 23.59 -25.49 76.17
C THR A 2 22.16 -24.95 76.01
N ALA A 3 21.43 -25.17 74.91
CA ALA A 3 21.36 -26.37 74.08
C ALA A 3 20.90 -26.08 72.64
N GLY A 4 21.25 -27.00 71.74
CA GLY A 4 20.85 -27.06 70.34
C GLY A 4 19.51 -27.79 70.08
N PRO A 5 19.26 -28.22 68.83
CA PRO A 5 17.94 -28.43 68.22
C PRO A 5 17.50 -29.90 68.18
N PRO A 6 16.35 -30.21 67.56
CA PRO A 6 16.26 -31.37 66.66
C PRO A 6 15.38 -31.09 65.41
N ALA A 7 15.28 -31.88 64.36
CA ALA A 7 16.05 -32.98 63.75
C ALA A 7 15.41 -33.27 62.37
N GLN A 8 16.20 -33.81 61.44
CA GLN A 8 15.75 -34.38 60.17
C GLN A 8 15.19 -35.81 60.37
N HIS A 9 14.31 -36.25 59.47
CA HIS A 9 14.12 -37.67 59.14
C HIS A 9 14.19 -37.87 57.63
N GLY A 10 15.01 -38.83 57.20
CA GLY A 10 15.06 -39.38 55.86
C GLY A 10 14.98 -40.90 55.88
N HIS A 11 14.38 -41.48 54.83
CA HIS A 11 14.46 -42.87 54.32
C HIS A 11 13.54 -42.91 53.07
N ALA A 12 13.82 -43.59 51.95
CA ALA A 12 14.83 -44.57 51.59
C ALA A 12 15.02 -44.65 50.05
N ASP A 13 16.15 -45.22 49.66
CA ASP A 13 16.64 -45.60 48.32
C ASP A 13 15.95 -46.82 47.68
N GLY A 14 16.13 -46.98 46.36
CA GLY A 14 16.02 -48.23 45.57
C GLY A 14 14.85 -48.20 44.56
N ASP A 15 15.00 -48.30 43.23
CA ASP A 15 15.88 -49.18 42.47
C ASP A 15 16.32 -48.59 41.10
N LYS A 16 17.44 -49.13 40.62
CA LYS A 16 18.17 -48.80 39.39
C LYS A 16 17.96 -49.87 38.29
N ILE A 17 17.80 -49.39 37.03
CA ILE A 17 18.44 -49.86 35.76
C ILE A 17 17.90 -51.19 35.14
N PRO A 18 17.91 -51.45 33.79
CA PRO A 18 18.67 -50.82 32.69
C PRO A 18 17.94 -50.45 31.38
N MET A 19 18.67 -49.67 30.56
CA MET A 19 18.51 -49.55 29.10
C MET A 19 18.84 -50.85 28.35
N ALA A 20 18.17 -51.07 27.21
CA ALA A 20 18.73 -51.78 26.06
C ALA A 20 18.21 -51.19 24.73
N ASN A 21 19.14 -50.99 23.80
CA ASN A 21 18.98 -50.46 22.43
C ASN A 21 18.31 -51.47 21.47
N ALA A 22 17.65 -50.95 20.41
CA ALA A 22 17.97 -51.18 18.98
C ALA A 22 16.77 -51.35 18.00
N VAL A 23 16.45 -50.25 17.28
CA VAL A 23 16.12 -50.07 15.82
C VAL A 23 14.87 -50.75 15.18
N PRO A 24 14.43 -50.38 13.94
CA PRO A 24 13.31 -49.47 13.66
C PRO A 24 12.17 -50.10 12.83
N GLU A 25 10.97 -49.52 12.82
CA GLU A 25 10.07 -49.72 11.67
C GLU A 25 9.07 -48.57 11.47
N SER A 26 8.89 -48.30 10.19
CA SER A 26 8.06 -47.34 9.46
C SER A 26 6.62 -47.09 9.94
N GLY A 27 6.19 -45.84 9.73
CA GLY A 27 4.94 -45.54 9.03
C GLY A 27 3.71 -45.26 9.87
N LEU A 28 3.34 -43.98 10.02
CA LEU A 28 2.13 -43.41 9.41
C LEU A 28 2.05 -41.90 9.73
N GLU A 29 2.15 -41.11 8.68
CA GLU A 29 1.91 -39.67 8.66
C GLU A 29 0.39 -39.42 8.64
N VAL A 30 -0.13 -38.61 9.57
CA VAL A 30 -1.51 -38.14 9.55
C VAL A 30 -1.50 -36.63 9.31
N VAL A 31 -1.86 -36.25 8.08
CA VAL A 31 -2.14 -34.89 7.63
C VAL A 31 -3.62 -34.59 7.86
N PRO A 32 -4.02 -33.48 8.50
CA PRO A 32 -5.37 -32.95 8.40
C PRO A 32 -5.49 -31.98 7.20
N GLU A 33 -6.18 -32.49 6.19
CA GLU A 33 -7.14 -31.84 5.28
C GLU A 33 -6.88 -30.41 4.76
N SER A 34 -6.63 -30.34 3.45
CA SER A 34 -6.74 -29.16 2.61
C SER A 34 -8.21 -28.83 2.30
N SER A 35 -8.61 -27.57 2.53
CA SER A 35 -9.91 -27.02 2.14
C SER A 35 -9.88 -26.47 0.70
N PRO A 36 -10.99 -26.55 -0.07
CA PRO A 36 -10.94 -26.79 -1.51
C PRO A 36 -11.41 -25.59 -2.32
N TYR A 37 -10.52 -24.84 -2.97
CA TYR A 37 -10.89 -24.00 -4.13
C TYR A 37 -9.71 -23.84 -5.10
N PHE A 38 -9.32 -24.94 -5.77
CA PHE A 38 -8.66 -24.87 -7.08
C PHE A 38 -8.88 -26.17 -7.86
N GLN A 39 -10.00 -26.27 -8.56
CA GLN A 39 -10.14 -27.10 -9.77
C GLN A 39 -10.39 -26.08 -10.90
N LYS A 40 -9.76 -26.12 -12.07
CA LYS A 40 -9.56 -27.22 -13.03
C LYS A 40 -8.83 -26.54 -14.22
N SER A 41 -7.95 -27.09 -15.04
CA SER A 41 -7.27 -28.39 -15.19
C SER A 41 -6.22 -28.18 -16.27
N ALA A 42 -4.99 -28.63 -16.06
CA ALA A 42 -4.10 -29.02 -17.14
C ALA A 42 -3.96 -30.54 -17.07
N SER A 43 -4.55 -31.25 -18.04
CA SER A 43 -4.39 -32.69 -18.18
C SER A 43 -2.99 -33.01 -18.72
N LEU A 44 -2.25 -33.81 -17.97
CA LEU A 44 -0.92 -34.31 -18.27
C LEU A 44 -0.96 -35.61 -19.11
N SER A 45 -0.01 -35.70 -20.06
CA SER A 45 0.83 -36.86 -20.42
C SER A 45 0.23 -38.09 -21.17
N PRO A 46 1.05 -39.05 -21.70
CA PRO A 46 2.54 -39.20 -21.61
C PRO A 46 3.32 -39.69 -22.87
N TYR A 47 4.65 -39.57 -22.78
CA TYR A 47 5.77 -40.37 -23.34
C TYR A 47 5.73 -41.00 -24.76
N GLY A 48 6.67 -40.52 -25.61
CA GLY A 48 7.78 -41.30 -26.20
C GLY A 48 7.53 -42.42 -27.22
N GLY A 49 7.90 -42.18 -28.49
CA GLY A 49 8.19 -43.24 -29.47
C GLY A 49 8.36 -42.72 -30.90
N ALA A 50 9.47 -43.08 -31.56
CA ALA A 50 9.72 -42.94 -33.00
C ALA A 50 10.33 -44.26 -33.53
N PRO A 51 10.46 -44.50 -34.85
CA PRO A 51 9.71 -44.05 -36.03
C PRO A 51 9.23 -45.23 -36.92
N ASN A 52 8.34 -45.00 -37.91
CA ASN A 52 8.46 -45.50 -39.31
C ASN A 52 7.22 -45.20 -40.18
N SER A 53 7.50 -44.51 -41.29
CA SER A 53 7.04 -44.66 -42.68
C SER A 53 5.57 -44.93 -43.09
N ALA A 54 5.13 -44.02 -43.97
CA ALA A 54 4.32 -44.19 -45.20
C ALA A 54 2.78 -44.26 -45.12
N GLY A 55 2.14 -43.25 -45.74
CA GLY A 55 0.73 -43.24 -46.12
C GLY A 55 0.30 -41.88 -46.68
N GLN A 56 0.41 -41.67 -47.99
CA GLN A 56 -0.10 -40.49 -48.70
C GLN A 56 -1.64 -40.47 -48.74
N GLY A 57 -2.27 -39.30 -48.62
CA GLY A 57 -3.70 -39.14 -48.93
C GLY A 57 -4.31 -37.74 -48.73
N LYS A 58 -4.45 -37.00 -49.84
CA LYS A 58 -5.32 -35.83 -50.12
C LYS A 58 -5.19 -34.55 -49.26
N GLU A 59 -4.58 -33.53 -49.86
CA GLU A 59 -4.67 -32.13 -49.39
C GLU A 59 -6.08 -31.55 -49.58
N GLU A 60 -6.80 -31.32 -48.48
CA GLU A 60 -7.92 -30.39 -48.45
C GLU A 60 -7.42 -28.95 -48.40
N ARG A 61 -7.92 -28.09 -49.29
CA ARG A 61 -7.56 -26.67 -49.38
C ARG A 61 -7.88 -25.95 -48.07
N LYS A 62 -6.83 -25.49 -47.39
CA LYS A 62 -6.89 -24.67 -46.17
C LYS A 62 -6.94 -23.19 -46.56
N PHE A 63 -7.86 -22.42 -45.99
CA PHE A 63 -7.86 -20.96 -46.09
C PHE A 63 -7.46 -20.41 -44.71
N CYS A 64 -6.42 -19.58 -44.64
CA CYS A 64 -5.81 -19.08 -43.39
C CYS A 64 -5.49 -20.17 -42.35
N GLY A 65 -4.95 -21.32 -42.79
CA GLY A 65 -4.41 -22.34 -41.88
C GLY A 65 -5.45 -23.17 -41.09
N LEU A 66 -6.75 -22.89 -41.23
CA LEU A 66 -7.83 -23.63 -40.57
C LEU A 66 -8.60 -24.52 -41.56
N ARG A 67 -9.09 -25.69 -41.12
CA ARG A 67 -9.99 -26.53 -41.92
C ARG A 67 -11.28 -25.73 -42.22
N ARG A 68 -11.80 -25.84 -43.45
CA ARG A 68 -12.97 -25.08 -43.94
C ARG A 68 -14.19 -25.21 -43.01
N THR A 69 -14.38 -26.40 -42.44
CA THR A 69 -15.44 -26.70 -41.48
C THR A 69 -15.27 -25.93 -40.17
N THR A 70 -14.03 -25.80 -39.67
CA THR A 70 -13.72 -25.05 -38.45
C THR A 70 -13.92 -23.55 -38.64
N PHE A 71 -13.56 -23.02 -39.81
CA PHE A 71 -13.77 -21.60 -40.13
C PHE A 71 -15.26 -21.25 -40.19
N ILE A 72 -16.08 -22.09 -40.83
CA ILE A 72 -17.54 -21.89 -40.89
C ILE A 72 -18.17 -21.95 -39.49
N LEU A 73 -17.74 -22.92 -38.66
CA LEU A 73 -18.23 -23.02 -37.27
C LEU A 73 -17.85 -21.79 -36.43
N PHE A 74 -16.64 -21.25 -36.61
CA PHE A 74 -16.19 -20.06 -35.90
C PHE A 74 -17.01 -18.81 -36.28
N VAL A 75 -17.27 -18.61 -37.58
CA VAL A 75 -18.09 -17.48 -38.05
C VAL A 75 -19.53 -17.57 -37.52
N LEU A 76 -20.12 -18.77 -37.50
CA LEU A 76 -21.46 -18.96 -36.93
C LEU A 76 -21.50 -18.69 -35.42
N LEU A 77 -20.47 -19.08 -34.68
CA LEU A 77 -20.37 -18.81 -33.25
C LEU A 77 -20.25 -17.31 -32.94
N VAL A 78 -19.45 -16.58 -33.72
CA VAL A 78 -19.37 -15.11 -33.62
C VAL A 78 -20.71 -14.45 -33.97
N LEU A 79 -21.40 -14.93 -35.00
CA LEU A 79 -22.71 -14.39 -35.37
C LEU A 79 -23.76 -14.58 -34.25
N VAL A 80 -23.83 -15.78 -33.66
CA VAL A 80 -24.77 -16.08 -32.57
C VAL A 80 -24.47 -15.26 -31.32
N THR A 81 -23.20 -15.10 -30.96
CA THR A 81 -22.80 -14.28 -29.79
C THR A 81 -23.14 -12.80 -29.97
N VAL A 82 -22.96 -12.25 -31.17
CA VAL A 82 -23.34 -10.85 -31.48
C VAL A 82 -24.86 -10.68 -31.43
N ILE A 83 -25.64 -11.60 -32.01
CA ILE A 83 -27.11 -11.54 -31.96
C ILE A 83 -27.62 -11.63 -30.51
N ALA A 84 -27.04 -12.52 -29.69
CA ALA A 84 -27.40 -12.67 -28.28
C ALA A 84 -27.04 -11.41 -27.46
N ALA A 85 -25.86 -10.81 -27.71
CA ALA A 85 -25.44 -9.59 -27.02
C ALA A 85 -26.35 -8.39 -27.34
N ILE A 86 -26.74 -8.22 -28.61
CA ILE A 86 -27.67 -7.18 -29.02
C ILE A 86 -29.07 -7.46 -28.46
N GLY A 87 -29.56 -8.70 -28.54
CA GLY A 87 -30.87 -9.09 -28.01
C GLY A 87 -30.97 -8.88 -26.49
N GLY A 88 -29.93 -9.21 -25.73
CA GLY A 88 -29.87 -8.99 -24.28
C GLY A 88 -29.79 -7.50 -23.91
N GLY A 89 -29.00 -6.71 -24.65
CA GLY A 89 -28.83 -5.28 -24.39
C GLY A 89 -30.09 -4.46 -24.64
N VAL A 90 -30.78 -4.69 -25.77
CA VAL A 90 -32.01 -3.95 -26.11
C VAL A 90 -33.20 -4.47 -25.30
N GLY A 91 -33.30 -5.79 -25.07
CA GLY A 91 -34.38 -6.40 -24.29
C GLY A 91 -34.35 -6.01 -22.80
N GLY A 92 -33.17 -5.98 -22.18
CA GLY A 92 -33.01 -5.58 -20.78
C GLY A 92 -33.37 -4.11 -20.53
N SER A 93 -32.95 -3.22 -21.43
CA SER A 93 -33.22 -1.78 -21.31
C SER A 93 -34.71 -1.46 -21.44
N LEU A 94 -35.44 -2.19 -22.30
CA LEU A 94 -36.89 -2.02 -22.46
C LEU A 94 -37.69 -2.61 -21.28
N ALA A 95 -37.22 -3.72 -20.70
CA ALA A 95 -37.84 -4.32 -19.52
C ALA A 95 -37.70 -3.43 -18.27
N VAL A 96 -36.53 -2.80 -18.07
CA VAL A 96 -36.31 -1.82 -16.98
C VAL A 96 -37.19 -0.59 -17.16
N LYS A 97 -37.35 -0.10 -18.40
CA LYS A 97 -38.23 1.03 -18.69
C LYS A 97 -39.71 0.69 -18.41
N ASN A 98 -40.18 -0.49 -18.81
CA ASN A 98 -41.55 -0.94 -18.51
C ASN A 98 -41.79 -1.19 -17.01
N ALA A 99 -40.79 -1.65 -16.25
CA ALA A 99 -40.89 -1.81 -14.80
C ALA A 99 -40.91 -0.43 -14.08
N TYR A 100 -40.11 0.51 -14.57
CA TYR A 100 -40.10 1.90 -14.11
C TYR A 100 -41.42 2.61 -14.38
N ASP A 101 -41.98 2.46 -15.58
CA ASP A 101 -43.26 3.07 -15.96
C ASP A 101 -44.44 2.46 -15.16
N ARG A 102 -44.43 1.15 -14.87
CA ARG A 102 -45.41 0.52 -13.97
C ARG A 102 -45.31 1.03 -12.53
N GLY A 103 -44.09 1.09 -11.97
CA GLY A 103 -43.87 1.62 -10.62
C GLY A 103 -44.27 3.09 -10.47
N ARG A 104 -44.15 3.88 -11.55
CA ARG A 104 -44.58 5.28 -11.60
C ARG A 104 -46.11 5.43 -11.60
N VAL A 105 -46.86 4.51 -12.20
CA VAL A 105 -48.33 4.51 -12.17
C VAL A 105 -48.86 4.09 -10.79
N ASP A 106 -48.22 3.11 -10.16
CA ASP A 106 -48.60 2.65 -8.81
C ASP A 106 -48.30 3.71 -7.74
N ALA A 107 -47.22 4.49 -7.89
CA ALA A 107 -46.87 5.60 -7.00
C ALA A 107 -47.77 6.85 -7.20
N ALA A 108 -48.26 7.09 -8.43
CA ALA A 108 -49.17 8.20 -8.72
C ALA A 108 -50.57 7.98 -8.14
N ALA A 109 -51.03 6.74 -8.03
CA ALA A 109 -52.34 6.40 -7.45
C ALA A 109 -52.43 6.60 -5.92
N GLN A 110 -51.31 6.83 -5.22
CA GLN A 110 -51.29 7.06 -3.76
C GLN A 110 -51.30 8.55 -3.36
N LEU A 111 -51.32 9.49 -4.31
CA LEU A 111 -51.20 10.94 -4.00
C LEU A 111 -52.41 11.80 -4.41
N ASP A 112 -53.48 11.22 -4.97
CA ASP A 112 -54.73 11.95 -5.30
C ASP A 112 -55.66 12.14 -4.08
N GLY A 113 -55.16 12.87 -3.10
CA GLY A 113 -55.96 13.30 -1.96
C GLY A 113 -55.29 14.41 -1.17
N ASP A 114 -55.17 15.62 -1.75
CA ASP A 114 -55.70 16.88 -1.18
C ASP A 114 -55.21 18.12 -1.97
N SER A 115 -56.19 18.90 -2.43
CA SER A 115 -56.24 20.35 -2.69
C SER A 115 -55.12 21.12 -3.44
N SER A 116 -55.48 21.54 -4.66
CA SER A 116 -55.56 22.94 -5.15
C SER A 116 -54.31 23.85 -5.20
N ALA A 117 -53.72 24.01 -6.40
CA ALA A 117 -53.22 25.31 -6.90
C ALA A 117 -52.93 25.28 -8.43
N ASP A 118 -53.16 26.42 -9.09
CA ASP A 118 -53.01 26.76 -10.51
C ASP A 118 -51.61 26.49 -11.14
N PRO A 119 -51.49 26.47 -12.49
CA PRO A 119 -50.35 25.86 -13.17
C PRO A 119 -49.20 26.85 -13.41
N VAL A 120 -47.96 26.43 -13.14
CA VAL A 120 -46.76 27.03 -13.74
C VAL A 120 -45.89 25.93 -14.34
N THR A 121 -45.50 26.22 -15.58
CA THR A 121 -44.93 25.38 -16.61
C THR A 121 -43.59 24.74 -16.25
N SER A 122 -43.46 23.49 -16.70
CA SER A 122 -42.32 22.57 -16.65
C SER A 122 -40.96 23.14 -17.02
N GLY A 123 -39.98 22.94 -16.14
CA GLY A 123 -38.54 22.90 -16.41
C GLY A 123 -37.98 21.55 -15.97
N GLU A 124 -37.06 20.99 -16.74
CA GLU A 124 -36.60 19.60 -16.70
C GLU A 124 -35.99 19.19 -15.34
N GLY A 125 -36.32 17.98 -14.89
CA GLY A 125 -35.90 17.42 -13.60
C GLY A 125 -34.41 17.11 -13.55
N PHE A 126 -33.62 18.09 -13.16
CA PHE A 126 -32.48 17.84 -12.29
C PHE A 126 -33.03 17.56 -10.89
N LEU A 127 -32.42 16.62 -10.15
CA LEU A 127 -32.70 16.47 -8.73
C LEU A 127 -32.28 17.78 -8.06
N ASP A 128 -33.26 18.64 -7.78
CA ASP A 128 -33.02 19.92 -7.10
C ASP A 128 -32.45 19.59 -5.72
N LEU A 129 -31.20 20.00 -5.48
CA LEU A 129 -30.55 19.87 -4.18
C LEU A 129 -31.44 20.58 -3.15
N PRO A 130 -31.63 20.03 -1.93
CA PRO A 130 -32.49 20.67 -0.93
C PRO A 130 -32.04 22.14 -0.73
N PRO A 131 -32.93 23.13 -0.92
CA PRO A 131 -32.59 24.56 -1.08
C PRO A 131 -32.15 25.24 0.23
N THR A 132 -31.76 24.48 1.25
CA THR A 132 -31.46 24.97 2.60
C THR A 132 -30.03 24.71 3.07
N ILE A 133 -29.18 23.99 2.32
CA ILE A 133 -27.78 23.78 2.73
C ILE A 133 -26.84 24.06 1.55
N GLY A 134 -26.73 25.33 1.15
CA GLY A 134 -25.71 25.78 0.20
C GLY A 134 -24.27 25.61 0.72
N ARG A 135 -24.08 25.28 2.00
CA ARG A 135 -22.76 25.08 2.60
C ARG A 135 -22.71 23.85 3.50
N VAL A 136 -21.80 22.94 3.19
CA VAL A 136 -21.46 21.78 4.01
C VAL A 136 -20.69 22.23 5.26
N PRO A 137 -20.94 21.65 6.45
CA PRO A 137 -20.18 21.97 7.65
C PRO A 137 -18.70 21.60 7.49
N VAL A 138 -17.82 22.57 7.78
CA VAL A 138 -16.38 22.38 7.93
C VAL A 138 -15.91 23.18 9.14
N ASP A 139 -15.14 22.57 10.02
CA ASP A 139 -14.72 23.18 11.29
C ASP A 139 -13.39 23.92 11.14
N CYS A 140 -13.33 24.84 10.18
CA CYS A 140 -12.20 25.78 10.08
C CYS A 140 -12.47 27.00 10.98
N PRO A 141 -11.49 27.45 11.78
CA PRO A 141 -10.05 27.14 11.70
C PRO A 141 -9.56 25.94 12.54
N ASN A 142 -10.41 25.28 13.32
CA ASN A 142 -9.99 24.22 14.24
C ASN A 142 -9.36 23.00 13.55
N LEU A 143 -9.67 22.79 12.27
CA LEU A 143 -9.05 21.76 11.42
C LEU A 143 -7.65 22.12 10.92
N ASP A 144 -7.17 23.36 11.08
CA ASP A 144 -5.88 23.78 10.55
C ASP A 144 -4.72 23.03 11.22
N ALA A 145 -3.77 22.56 10.41
CA ALA A 145 -2.65 21.70 10.83
C ALA A 145 -3.03 20.39 11.53
N THR A 146 -4.32 20.01 11.55
CA THR A 146 -4.76 18.73 12.11
C THR A 146 -4.49 17.59 11.15
N THR A 147 -4.56 16.35 11.65
CA THR A 147 -4.25 15.15 10.89
C THR A 147 -5.43 14.19 10.91
N HIS A 148 -5.84 13.74 9.74
CA HIS A 148 -6.93 12.81 9.53
C HIS A 148 -6.42 11.47 9.01
N LYS A 149 -6.85 10.37 9.63
CA LYS A 149 -6.54 9.03 9.17
C LYS A 149 -7.76 8.43 8.48
N VAL A 150 -7.56 7.80 7.34
CA VAL A 150 -8.61 7.12 6.60
C VAL A 150 -8.13 5.74 6.16
N THR A 151 -8.93 4.72 6.46
CA THR A 151 -8.67 3.34 6.08
C THR A 151 -9.82 2.86 5.19
N PRO A 152 -9.70 2.92 3.85
CA PRO A 152 -10.78 2.53 2.96
C PRO A 152 -11.03 1.02 2.96
N GLN A 153 -9.97 0.22 2.92
CA GLN A 153 -10.05 -1.24 3.09
C GLN A 153 -8.97 -1.75 4.04
N SER A 154 -7.73 -1.82 3.58
CA SER A 154 -6.59 -2.49 4.24
C SER A 154 -5.46 -1.55 4.61
N LYS A 155 -5.31 -0.42 3.91
CA LYS A 155 -4.26 0.57 4.16
C LYS A 155 -4.80 1.82 4.84
N THR A 156 -4.09 2.31 5.84
CA THR A 156 -4.40 3.58 6.49
C THR A 156 -3.61 4.70 5.83
N TYR A 157 -4.31 5.69 5.31
CA TYR A 157 -3.76 6.90 4.71
C TYR A 157 -3.90 8.06 5.69
N THR A 158 -2.84 8.85 5.82
CA THR A 158 -2.80 9.99 6.75
C THR A 158 -2.78 11.27 5.96
N PHE A 159 -3.67 12.22 6.28
CA PHE A 159 -3.77 13.51 5.62
C PHE A 159 -3.56 14.64 6.61
N LYS A 160 -2.76 15.64 6.25
CA LYS A 160 -2.59 16.87 7.04
C LYS A 160 -3.40 17.98 6.40
N THR A 161 -4.29 18.59 7.17
CA THR A 161 -5.19 19.64 6.68
C THR A 161 -4.58 21.03 6.84
N THR A 162 -4.93 21.92 5.92
CA THR A 162 -4.67 23.35 5.94
C THR A 162 -5.97 24.07 5.61
N CYS A 163 -6.50 24.84 6.56
CA CYS A 163 -7.67 25.68 6.34
C CYS A 163 -7.30 26.88 5.47
N GLY A 164 -8.21 27.29 4.58
CA GLY A 164 -7.96 28.34 3.60
C GLY A 164 -6.94 27.96 2.53
N GLY A 165 -6.43 26.73 2.55
CA GLY A 165 -5.43 26.27 1.59
C GLY A 165 -6.04 25.74 0.30
N ASP A 166 -5.34 25.96 -0.80
CA ASP A 166 -5.36 25.08 -1.97
C ASP A 166 -3.92 24.88 -2.45
N SER A 167 -3.60 23.71 -3.00
CA SER A 167 -2.33 23.51 -3.68
C SER A 167 -2.52 23.83 -5.16
N ASP A 168 -1.75 24.79 -5.66
CA ASP A 168 -1.67 25.14 -7.08
C ASP A 168 -0.41 24.52 -7.70
N PRO A 169 -0.51 23.44 -8.49
CA PRO A 169 0.60 22.90 -9.25
C PRO A 169 0.80 23.61 -10.60
N GLY A 170 0.48 24.91 -10.73
CA GLY A 170 0.63 25.63 -11.99
C GLY A 170 -0.40 25.21 -13.05
N GLU A 171 -0.55 26.06 -14.07
CA GLU A 171 -1.54 25.91 -15.14
C GLU A 171 -1.24 24.69 -16.04
N GLY A 172 -1.59 23.49 -15.58
CA GLY A 172 -1.46 22.26 -16.39
C GLY A 172 -1.63 20.94 -15.65
N ASP A 173 -1.51 20.90 -14.32
CA ASP A 173 -1.63 19.63 -13.58
C ASP A 173 -3.07 19.39 -13.11
N LEU A 174 -3.70 18.41 -13.74
CA LEU A 174 -5.12 18.07 -13.62
C LEU A 174 -5.45 17.48 -12.25
N ASN A 175 -6.54 17.96 -11.65
CA ASN A 175 -7.29 17.18 -10.68
C ASN A 175 -7.59 15.80 -11.30
N ILE A 176 -7.36 14.72 -10.55
CA ILE A 176 -7.70 13.35 -10.98
C ILE A 176 -9.20 13.25 -11.25
N LEU A 177 -9.99 13.88 -10.37
CA LEU A 177 -11.44 13.83 -10.35
C LEU A 177 -11.95 15.02 -9.53
N ALA A 178 -13.08 15.59 -9.95
CA ALA A 178 -13.94 16.45 -9.14
C ALA A 178 -15.26 15.71 -8.87
N PHE A 179 -15.76 15.75 -7.65
CA PHE A 179 -17.08 15.19 -7.33
C PHE A 179 -17.77 15.91 -6.17
N LEU A 180 -19.07 15.69 -6.04
CA LEU A 180 -19.88 16.16 -4.93
C LEU A 180 -19.63 15.32 -3.67
N SER A 181 -19.26 15.96 -2.58
CA SER A 181 -19.00 15.37 -1.29
C SER A 181 -19.64 16.20 -0.17
N TYR A 182 -20.39 15.54 0.70
CA TYR A 182 -21.06 16.18 1.84
C TYR A 182 -20.22 16.18 3.13
N ARG A 183 -18.99 15.65 3.09
CA ARG A 183 -18.08 15.61 4.25
C ARG A 183 -16.63 15.62 3.78
N LEU A 184 -15.79 16.40 4.45
CA LEU A 184 -14.33 16.36 4.24
C LEU A 184 -13.78 14.93 4.32
N SER A 185 -14.27 14.11 5.27
CA SER A 185 -13.85 12.71 5.43
C SER A 185 -14.10 11.85 4.20
N ASP A 186 -15.17 12.11 3.46
CA ASP A 186 -15.51 11.34 2.25
C ASP A 186 -14.61 11.76 1.08
N CYS A 187 -14.26 13.05 1.02
CA CYS A 187 -13.26 13.56 0.11
C CYS A 187 -11.88 12.91 0.33
N LEU A 188 -11.42 12.86 1.60
CA LEU A 188 -10.19 12.16 1.99
C LEU A 188 -10.25 10.65 1.67
N ARG A 189 -11.39 10.00 1.97
CA ARG A 189 -11.60 8.58 1.68
C ARG A 189 -11.55 8.28 0.19
N ALA A 190 -12.04 9.17 -0.66
CA ALA A 190 -11.94 8.99 -2.11
C ALA A 190 -10.48 9.00 -2.59
N CYS A 191 -9.65 9.94 -2.08
CA CYS A 191 -8.22 9.96 -2.37
C CYS A 191 -7.51 8.68 -1.94
N ALA A 192 -7.78 8.24 -0.71
CA ALA A 192 -7.25 7.01 -0.15
C ALA A 192 -7.71 5.77 -0.94
N SER A 193 -9.00 5.70 -1.27
CA SER A 193 -9.60 4.58 -2.03
C SER A 193 -9.04 4.51 -3.44
N PHE A 194 -8.81 5.65 -4.08
CA PHE A 194 -8.17 5.74 -5.38
C PHE A 194 -6.82 5.03 -5.31
N ASN A 195 -5.96 5.47 -4.38
CA ASN A 195 -4.62 4.89 -4.17
C ASN A 195 -4.61 3.41 -3.75
N GLU A 196 -5.71 2.88 -3.23
CA GLU A 196 -5.81 1.49 -2.77
C GLU A 196 -6.28 0.54 -3.89
N ARG A 197 -7.12 0.99 -4.83
CA ARG A 197 -7.79 0.12 -5.81
C ARG A 197 -7.02 -0.12 -7.11
N GLY A 198 -5.75 0.26 -7.18
CA GLY A 198 -4.94 0.17 -8.40
C GLY A 198 -5.26 1.35 -9.32
N ASN A 199 -4.39 2.36 -9.26
CA ASN A 199 -4.56 3.60 -10.02
C ASN A 199 -4.39 3.36 -11.53
N ALA A 200 -4.87 4.31 -12.35
CA ALA A 200 -4.33 4.46 -13.70
C ALA A 200 -2.79 4.57 -13.64
N PRO A 201 -2.04 4.02 -14.61
CA PRO A 201 -0.59 4.09 -14.63
C PRO A 201 -0.09 5.53 -14.37
N ASN A 202 0.89 5.67 -13.48
CA ASN A 202 1.51 6.96 -13.13
C ASN A 202 0.57 8.03 -12.55
N THR A 203 -0.59 7.63 -12.01
CA THR A 203 -1.50 8.54 -11.30
C THR A 203 -1.54 8.16 -9.83
N THR A 204 -1.40 9.11 -8.93
CA THR A 204 -1.50 8.90 -7.48
C THR A 204 -2.15 10.12 -6.88
N CYS A 205 -3.14 9.93 -6.02
CA CYS A 205 -3.74 11.03 -5.29
C CYS A 205 -2.78 11.46 -4.17
N ARG A 206 -2.27 12.69 -4.26
CA ARG A 206 -1.33 13.27 -3.29
C ARG A 206 -1.98 14.20 -2.29
N GLY A 207 -3.24 14.56 -2.52
CA GLY A 207 -4.02 15.37 -1.60
C GLY A 207 -5.40 15.62 -2.15
N VAL A 208 -6.19 16.37 -1.40
CA VAL A 208 -7.51 16.82 -1.83
C VAL A 208 -7.67 18.30 -1.56
N HIS A 209 -8.46 18.96 -2.40
CA HIS A 209 -9.07 20.24 -2.08
C HIS A 209 -10.56 20.02 -1.83
N PHE A 210 -11.05 20.50 -0.70
CA PHE A 210 -12.45 20.42 -0.32
C PHE A 210 -13.01 21.83 -0.14
N HIS A 211 -14.16 22.08 -0.74
CA HIS A 211 -14.89 23.32 -0.60
C HIS A 211 -16.24 23.10 0.07
N ALA A 212 -16.54 23.93 1.06
CA ALA A 212 -17.78 23.84 1.82
C ALA A 212 -18.98 24.35 1.02
N ASN A 213 -18.84 25.34 0.14
CA ASN A 213 -19.97 25.88 -0.63
C ASN A 213 -20.33 24.95 -1.80
N LEU A 214 -21.55 24.41 -1.80
CA LEU A 214 -22.06 23.51 -2.83
C LEU A 214 -22.39 24.22 -4.15
N GLN A 215 -22.46 25.55 -4.19
CA GLN A 215 -22.57 26.29 -5.46
C GLN A 215 -21.42 25.96 -6.42
N TYR A 216 -20.26 25.55 -5.89
CA TYR A 216 -19.10 25.15 -6.71
C TYR A 216 -19.36 23.86 -7.48
N VAL A 217 -20.35 23.06 -7.10
CA VAL A 217 -20.67 21.80 -7.77
C VAL A 217 -21.13 22.08 -9.20
N ASP A 218 -22.01 23.07 -9.37
CA ASP A 218 -22.53 23.47 -10.67
C ASP A 218 -21.46 24.22 -11.49
N ASP A 219 -20.70 25.11 -10.84
CA ASP A 219 -19.72 25.97 -11.54
C ASP A 219 -18.38 25.27 -11.88
N LYS A 220 -17.98 24.29 -11.07
CA LYS A 220 -16.62 23.68 -11.09
C LYS A 220 -16.64 22.14 -11.12
N GLY A 221 -17.82 21.53 -11.28
CA GLY A 221 -18.00 20.09 -11.43
C GLY A 221 -17.90 19.28 -10.13
N GLY A 222 -17.81 19.94 -8.98
CA GLY A 222 -17.75 19.29 -7.68
C GLY A 222 -17.35 20.26 -6.57
N ASN A 223 -17.27 19.75 -5.34
CA ASN A 223 -16.71 20.47 -4.20
C ASN A 223 -15.58 19.69 -3.52
N CYS A 224 -15.23 18.52 -4.05
CA CYS A 224 -14.05 17.75 -3.68
C CYS A 224 -13.22 17.48 -4.94
N TRP A 225 -11.95 17.89 -4.92
CA TRP A 225 -11.00 17.63 -6.00
C TRP A 225 -9.86 16.76 -5.50
N LEU A 226 -9.66 15.62 -6.14
CA LEU A 226 -8.50 14.75 -5.90
C LEU A 226 -7.31 15.28 -6.67
N LYS A 227 -6.21 15.58 -5.99
CA LYS A 227 -5.03 16.22 -6.58
C LYS A 227 -3.98 15.17 -6.95
N LYS A 228 -3.52 15.18 -8.21
CA LYS A 228 -2.44 14.30 -8.69
C LYS A 228 -1.05 14.74 -8.21
N SER A 229 -0.87 16.04 -8.05
CA SER A 229 0.34 16.69 -7.56
C SER A 229 -0.01 17.74 -6.51
N VAL A 230 0.94 18.05 -5.65
CA VAL A 230 0.81 19.09 -4.61
C VAL A 230 1.97 20.05 -4.81
N GLY A 231 1.63 21.30 -5.11
CA GLY A 231 2.58 22.40 -5.27
C GLY A 231 2.68 23.26 -4.01
N ARG A 232 3.06 24.53 -4.19
CA ARG A 232 3.00 25.51 -3.10
C ARG A 232 1.53 25.65 -2.67
N VAL A 233 1.27 25.51 -1.37
CA VAL A 233 -0.05 25.80 -0.80
C VAL A 233 -0.26 27.31 -0.82
N THR A 234 -1.20 27.77 -1.63
CA THR A 234 -1.71 29.14 -1.59
C THR A 234 -2.77 29.21 -0.50
N ARG A 235 -2.76 30.29 0.28
CA ARG A 235 -3.76 30.53 1.32
C ARG A 235 -4.68 31.65 0.90
N ASP A 236 -5.96 31.35 0.82
CA ASP A 236 -7.01 32.36 0.80
C ASP A 236 -7.04 33.07 2.16
N THR A 237 -6.88 34.39 2.12
CA THR A 237 -6.95 35.27 3.29
C THR A 237 -8.25 36.08 3.32
N GLY A 238 -9.10 35.95 2.30
CA GLY A 238 -10.37 36.64 2.15
C GLY A 238 -11.50 36.05 3.01
N SER A 239 -12.72 36.48 2.70
CA SER A 239 -13.93 36.08 3.43
C SER A 239 -14.28 34.59 3.30
N SER A 240 -13.76 33.91 2.27
CA SER A 240 -13.96 32.48 1.98
C SER A 240 -12.94 31.55 2.64
N LYS A 241 -11.93 32.06 3.35
CA LYS A 241 -10.85 31.22 3.93
C LYS A 241 -11.33 30.03 4.76
N ASN A 242 -12.46 30.16 5.47
CA ASN A 242 -13.03 29.07 6.27
C ASN A 242 -13.92 28.11 5.47
N ALA A 243 -13.98 28.24 4.14
CA ALA A 243 -14.71 27.36 3.25
C ALA A 243 -13.80 26.40 2.48
N HIS A 244 -12.49 26.69 2.41
CA HIS A 244 -11.49 25.86 1.74
C HIS A 244 -10.73 25.02 2.75
N VAL A 245 -10.55 23.73 2.44
CA VAL A 245 -9.64 22.86 3.16
C VAL A 245 -8.80 22.12 2.14
N PHE A 246 -7.50 22.35 2.18
CA PHE A 246 -6.55 21.48 1.50
C PHE A 246 -6.09 20.41 2.47
N ALA A 247 -6.02 19.16 2.02
CA ALA A 247 -5.47 18.08 2.84
C ALA A 247 -4.45 17.29 2.03
N GLU A 248 -3.20 17.32 2.47
CA GLU A 248 -2.09 16.66 1.79
C GLU A 248 -1.90 15.25 2.36
N LEU A 249 -1.67 14.26 1.49
CA LEU A 249 -1.31 12.92 1.89
C LEU A 249 0.11 12.90 2.47
N VAL A 250 0.22 12.50 3.73
CA VAL A 250 1.46 12.49 4.50
C VAL A 250 2.19 11.16 4.35
N CYS A 251 3.47 11.23 3.96
CA CYS A 251 4.39 10.10 3.98
C CYS A 251 5.17 10.06 5.30
N ILE A 252 5.22 8.89 5.97
CA ILE A 252 5.88 8.71 7.28
C ILE A 252 7.37 9.10 7.22
N GLY A 253 8.10 8.66 6.20
CA GLY A 253 9.51 8.99 6.05
C GLY A 253 9.78 10.48 5.86
N PHE A 254 8.87 11.20 5.19
CA PHE A 254 9.00 12.65 4.96
C PHE A 254 8.88 13.43 6.28
N GLU A 255 7.84 13.15 7.06
CA GLU A 255 7.64 13.83 8.34
C GLU A 255 8.69 13.42 9.38
N ALA A 256 9.19 12.19 9.34
CA ALA A 256 10.29 11.78 10.21
C ALA A 256 11.54 12.65 9.97
N ILE A 257 12.00 12.76 8.71
CA ILE A 257 13.16 13.58 8.36
C ILE A 257 12.89 15.06 8.65
N LYS A 258 11.72 15.58 8.28
CA LYS A 258 11.32 16.96 8.58
C LYS A 258 11.35 17.26 10.08
N HIS A 259 10.86 16.34 10.91
CA HIS A 259 10.95 16.49 12.37
C HIS A 259 12.41 16.47 12.84
N LEU A 260 13.26 15.63 12.26
CA LEU A 260 14.69 15.56 12.58
C LEU A 260 15.44 16.85 12.26
N VAL A 261 15.17 17.48 11.11
CA VAL A 261 15.89 18.68 10.69
C VAL A 261 15.31 19.98 11.24
N THR A 262 14.05 19.96 11.71
CA THR A 262 13.44 21.14 12.36
C THR A 262 13.68 21.17 13.87
N GLN A 263 14.13 20.07 14.49
CA GLN A 263 14.57 20.10 15.89
C GLN A 263 15.97 20.74 16.03
N THR A 264 16.18 21.51 17.10
CA THR A 264 17.40 22.29 17.31
C THR A 264 18.49 21.56 18.11
N LYS A 265 18.28 20.31 18.51
CA LYS A 265 19.17 19.62 19.48
C LYS A 265 20.56 19.31 18.93
N GLN A 266 20.66 18.83 17.69
CA GLN A 266 21.94 18.42 17.09
C GLN A 266 21.89 18.53 15.55
N PRO A 267 23.03 18.73 14.86
CA PRO A 267 23.08 18.75 13.41
C PRO A 267 22.78 17.37 12.81
N TYR A 268 22.19 17.35 11.61
CA TYR A 268 21.91 16.12 10.87
C TYR A 268 22.34 16.26 9.41
N LYS A 269 23.02 15.23 8.90
CA LYS A 269 23.28 15.04 7.48
C LYS A 269 22.46 13.84 7.02
N VAL A 270 21.52 14.08 6.12
CA VAL A 270 20.55 13.07 5.66
C VAL A 270 20.85 12.72 4.21
N LEU A 271 21.09 11.44 3.94
CA LEU A 271 21.13 10.87 2.59
C LEU A 271 19.84 10.09 2.36
N LEU A 272 19.00 10.55 1.44
CA LEU A 272 17.69 9.99 1.16
C LEU A 272 17.67 9.32 -0.22
N GLY A 273 17.23 8.06 -0.27
CA GLY A 273 16.86 7.40 -1.53
C GLY A 273 15.39 7.64 -1.88
N ALA A 274 15.11 8.05 -3.12
CA ALA A 274 13.74 8.20 -3.61
C ALA A 274 13.61 7.84 -5.10
N ARG A 275 12.46 7.28 -5.48
CA ARG A 275 12.13 6.96 -6.90
C ARG A 275 12.09 8.20 -7.79
N ASN A 276 11.59 9.32 -7.24
CA ASN A 276 11.59 10.62 -7.89
C ASN A 276 12.43 11.56 -7.03
N ALA A 277 13.73 11.57 -7.30
CA ALA A 277 14.71 12.30 -6.50
C ALA A 277 14.49 13.82 -6.62
N GLU A 278 14.11 14.31 -7.78
CA GLU A 278 13.85 15.73 -8.05
C GLU A 278 12.66 16.24 -7.24
N ALA A 279 11.54 15.53 -7.26
CA ALA A 279 10.35 15.91 -6.50
C ALA A 279 10.59 15.84 -4.99
N ALA A 280 11.29 14.80 -4.51
CA ALA A 280 11.66 14.69 -3.11
C ALA A 280 12.59 15.84 -2.70
N LYS A 281 13.59 16.17 -3.53
CA LYS A 281 14.47 17.31 -3.30
C LYS A 281 13.70 18.63 -3.22
N SER A 282 12.82 18.90 -4.19
CA SER A 282 11.97 20.11 -4.18
C SER A 282 11.10 20.19 -2.94
N ALA A 283 10.56 19.07 -2.45
CA ALA A 283 9.76 19.04 -1.24
C ALA A 283 10.56 19.41 0.01
N TYR A 284 11.79 18.89 0.18
CA TYR A 284 12.65 19.27 1.31
C TYR A 284 13.24 20.67 1.18
N ASP A 285 13.53 21.14 -0.03
CA ASP A 285 14.01 22.51 -0.25
C ASP A 285 13.00 23.57 0.22
N ALA A 286 11.71 23.23 0.17
CA ALA A 286 10.59 24.05 0.64
C ALA A 286 10.35 23.98 2.15
N VAL A 287 10.99 23.06 2.88
CA VAL A 287 10.90 23.00 4.35
C VAL A 287 11.77 24.10 4.96
N ASP A 288 11.20 24.83 5.92
CA ASP A 288 11.92 25.84 6.69
C ASP A 288 12.71 25.18 7.83
N PHE A 289 14.01 25.00 7.62
CA PHE A 289 14.97 24.51 8.61
C PHE A 289 16.33 25.20 8.43
N ASP A 290 17.18 25.13 9.44
CA ASP A 290 18.53 25.71 9.40
C ASP A 290 19.44 24.91 8.46
N LYS A 291 19.53 25.33 7.20
CA LYS A 291 20.38 24.74 6.15
C LYS A 291 21.88 24.93 6.39
N THR A 292 22.28 25.75 7.36
CA THR A 292 23.68 25.88 7.78
C THR A 292 24.08 24.79 8.79
N LYS A 293 23.09 24.26 9.52
CA LYS A 293 23.26 23.21 10.53
C LYS A 293 22.91 21.82 10.02
N HIS A 294 21.91 21.72 9.15
CA HIS A 294 21.40 20.46 8.61
C HIS A 294 21.58 20.40 7.10
N SER A 295 21.79 19.20 6.56
CA SER A 295 21.82 18.96 5.12
C SER A 295 20.98 17.75 4.74
N ILE A 296 20.29 17.86 3.61
CA ILE A 296 19.53 16.76 3.01
C ILE A 296 19.98 16.62 1.56
N SER A 297 20.52 15.45 1.23
CA SER A 297 20.91 15.06 -0.12
C SER A 297 20.00 13.92 -0.57
N VAL A 298 19.47 14.02 -1.79
CA VAL A 298 18.56 13.02 -2.34
C VAL A 298 19.23 12.33 -3.53
N LEU A 299 19.26 11.00 -3.50
CA LEU A 299 19.78 10.16 -4.58
C LEU A 299 18.64 9.32 -5.18
N PRO A 300 18.68 9.02 -6.49
CA PRO A 300 17.74 8.10 -7.11
C PRO A 300 17.81 6.70 -6.48
N LEU A 301 16.66 6.15 -6.14
CA LEU A 301 16.53 4.77 -5.63
C LEU A 301 15.18 4.18 -6.05
N GLU A 302 15.23 3.14 -6.89
CA GLU A 302 14.10 2.29 -7.20
C GLU A 302 14.27 0.93 -6.53
N LEU A 303 13.47 0.66 -5.50
CA LEU A 303 13.58 -0.58 -4.74
C LEU A 303 13.04 -1.78 -5.52
N SER A 304 12.30 -1.61 -6.60
CA SER A 304 11.92 -2.75 -7.47
C SER A 304 13.03 -3.18 -8.43
N ASP A 305 14.15 -2.46 -8.49
CA ASP A 305 15.32 -2.76 -9.31
C ASP A 305 16.59 -2.89 -8.45
N LEU A 306 17.08 -4.12 -8.25
CA LEU A 306 18.25 -4.39 -7.43
C LEU A 306 19.55 -3.79 -7.99
N LYS A 307 19.61 -3.48 -9.30
CA LYS A 307 20.73 -2.71 -9.86
C LYS A 307 20.71 -1.28 -9.36
N SER A 308 19.52 -0.65 -9.34
CA SER A 308 19.32 0.67 -8.73
C SER A 308 19.73 0.66 -7.26
N VAL A 309 19.37 -0.38 -6.51
CA VAL A 309 19.79 -0.54 -5.10
C VAL A 309 21.32 -0.58 -4.96
N LYS A 310 22.01 -1.38 -5.79
CA LYS A 310 23.47 -1.48 -5.80
C LYS A 310 24.14 -0.14 -6.16
N THR A 311 23.63 0.54 -7.19
CA THR A 311 24.11 1.87 -7.58
C THR A 311 23.92 2.91 -6.48
N PHE A 312 22.73 2.95 -5.85
CA PHE A 312 22.44 3.85 -4.74
C PHE A 312 23.39 3.60 -3.56
N ALA A 313 23.64 2.34 -3.19
CA ALA A 313 24.54 2.02 -2.10
C ALA A 313 25.97 2.53 -2.37
N ALA A 314 26.49 2.34 -3.57
CA ALA A 314 27.80 2.86 -3.98
C ALA A 314 27.85 4.40 -3.90
N GLN A 315 26.83 5.09 -4.43
CA GLN A 315 26.73 6.55 -4.37
C GLN A 315 26.58 7.08 -2.95
N ALA A 316 25.83 6.38 -2.09
CA ALA A 316 25.67 6.73 -0.69
C ALA A 316 27.00 6.61 0.07
N LEU A 317 27.76 5.54 -0.16
CA LEU A 317 29.09 5.35 0.41
C LEU A 317 30.08 6.42 -0.07
N GLU A 318 30.04 6.79 -1.36
CA GLU A 318 30.84 7.89 -1.91
C GLU A 318 30.48 9.23 -1.27
N ALA A 319 29.18 9.53 -1.13
CA ALA A 319 28.69 10.77 -0.52
C ALA A 319 28.96 10.86 0.99
N LEU A 320 29.01 9.72 1.69
CA LEU A 320 29.45 9.62 3.09
C LEU A 320 30.96 9.83 3.20
N GLY A 321 31.74 9.29 2.26
CA GLY A 321 33.19 9.27 2.32
C GLY A 321 33.69 8.67 3.65
N GLY A 322 34.51 9.43 4.36
CA GLY A 322 35.06 9.04 5.66
C GLY A 322 34.11 9.18 6.86
N GLU A 323 32.95 9.83 6.72
CA GLU A 323 32.03 10.10 7.82
C GLU A 323 31.28 8.84 8.30
N SER A 324 30.82 8.79 9.55
CA SER A 324 30.03 7.66 10.06
C SER A 324 28.63 7.59 9.44
N LEU A 325 28.09 6.37 9.31
CA LEU A 325 26.68 6.14 9.04
C LEU A 325 25.97 5.85 10.36
N ASP A 326 25.45 6.85 11.06
CA ASP A 326 24.91 6.61 12.42
C ASP A 326 23.57 5.85 12.41
N TYR A 327 22.74 6.11 11.39
CA TYR A 327 21.39 5.57 11.24
C TYR A 327 21.12 5.09 9.82
N LEU A 328 20.52 3.90 9.69
CA LEU A 328 19.92 3.42 8.45
C LEU A 328 18.41 3.24 8.66
N LEU A 329 17.61 4.09 8.02
CA LEU A 329 16.13 4.04 8.10
C LEU A 329 15.55 3.39 6.85
N LEU A 330 15.10 2.15 7.00
CA LEU A 330 14.47 1.36 5.94
C LEU A 330 12.95 1.53 6.03
N ASN A 331 12.45 2.60 5.41
CA ASN A 331 11.05 3.02 5.51
C ASN A 331 10.20 2.78 4.25
N ALA A 332 10.82 2.79 3.07
CA ALA A 332 10.07 2.73 1.82
C ALA A 332 9.39 1.36 1.65
N ALA A 333 8.14 1.36 1.19
CA ALA A 333 7.36 0.14 1.05
C ALA A 333 6.35 0.25 -0.11
N LEU A 334 5.98 -0.90 -0.63
CA LEU A 334 4.87 -1.14 -1.54
C LEU A 334 3.74 -1.84 -0.79
N GLY A 335 2.53 -1.29 -0.83
CA GLY A 335 1.37 -1.95 -0.23
C GLY A 335 0.62 -2.84 -1.22
N PRO A 336 -0.34 -3.68 -0.76
CA PRO A 336 -1.22 -4.49 -1.62
C PRO A 336 -1.81 -3.69 -2.80
N GLY A 337 -1.75 -4.22 -4.02
CA GLY A 337 -2.24 -3.53 -5.23
C GLY A 337 -1.35 -2.39 -5.74
N GLY A 338 -0.18 -2.17 -5.11
CA GLY A 338 0.85 -1.26 -5.62
C GLY A 338 1.78 -1.90 -6.66
N GLU A 339 1.70 -3.21 -6.85
CA GLU A 339 2.50 -3.95 -7.83
C GLU A 339 2.19 -3.47 -9.25
N SER A 340 3.25 -3.28 -10.02
CA SER A 340 3.17 -3.03 -11.44
C SER A 340 2.55 -4.24 -12.14
N SER A 341 1.84 -3.97 -13.23
CA SER A 341 1.28 -5.02 -14.08
C SER A 341 2.34 -5.76 -14.91
N LYS A 342 3.60 -5.33 -14.83
CA LYS A 342 4.72 -5.90 -15.59
C LYS A 342 5.62 -6.70 -14.66
N PRO A 343 6.07 -7.89 -15.06
CA PRO A 343 7.09 -8.62 -14.29
C PRO A 343 8.34 -7.76 -14.12
N THR A 344 8.86 -7.67 -12.90
CA THR A 344 10.05 -6.88 -12.54
C THR A 344 11.36 -7.51 -13.03
N GLY A 345 11.30 -8.66 -13.71
CA GLY A 345 12.48 -9.46 -14.06
C GLY A 345 13.02 -10.30 -12.90
N SER A 346 12.54 -10.04 -11.67
CA SER A 346 12.85 -10.82 -10.48
C SER A 346 12.06 -12.12 -10.44
N LYS A 347 12.64 -13.15 -9.79
CA LYS A 347 11.90 -14.38 -9.47
C LYS A 347 10.90 -14.19 -8.32
N TRP A 348 11.06 -13.13 -7.52
CA TRP A 348 10.13 -12.78 -6.45
C TRP A 348 9.06 -11.82 -6.94
N ARG A 349 7.93 -11.77 -6.23
CA ARG A 349 6.91 -10.75 -6.48
C ARG A 349 7.44 -9.37 -6.16
N GLU A 350 7.03 -8.35 -6.91
CA GLU A 350 7.51 -6.98 -6.73
C GLU A 350 7.32 -6.47 -5.30
N ILE A 351 6.19 -6.79 -4.66
CA ILE A 351 5.98 -6.41 -3.26
C ILE A 351 7.00 -7.04 -2.30
N GLN A 352 7.45 -8.27 -2.59
CA GLN A 352 8.49 -8.95 -1.82
C GLN A 352 9.88 -8.38 -2.11
N VAL A 353 10.14 -8.02 -3.37
CA VAL A 353 11.37 -7.33 -3.76
C VAL A 353 11.49 -6.01 -3.00
N VAL A 354 10.47 -5.15 -3.09
CA VAL A 354 10.51 -3.81 -2.49
C VAL A 354 10.52 -3.84 -0.96
N ASN A 355 9.68 -4.66 -0.33
CA ASN A 355 9.49 -4.61 1.13
C ASN A 355 10.51 -5.44 1.91
N ALA A 356 11.18 -6.40 1.27
CA ALA A 356 12.08 -7.32 1.96
C ALA A 356 13.43 -7.43 1.26
N ILE A 357 13.48 -7.97 0.03
CA ILE A 357 14.75 -8.34 -0.62
C ILE A 357 15.64 -7.12 -0.85
N SER A 358 15.12 -6.02 -1.38
CA SER A 358 15.91 -4.82 -1.66
C SER A 358 16.42 -4.13 -0.41
N GLN A 359 15.64 -4.15 0.68
CA GLN A 359 16.06 -3.58 1.96
C GLN A 359 17.12 -4.44 2.65
N HIS A 360 16.96 -5.77 2.56
CA HIS A 360 17.95 -6.73 3.03
C HIS A 360 19.26 -6.62 2.24
N TYR A 361 19.15 -6.52 0.91
CA TYR A 361 20.30 -6.34 0.02
C TYR A 361 21.03 -5.02 0.27
N LEU A 362 20.30 -3.91 0.45
CA LEU A 362 20.89 -2.63 0.83
C LEU A 362 21.65 -2.71 2.16
N THR A 363 21.15 -3.51 3.11
CA THR A 363 21.84 -3.74 4.39
C THR A 363 23.16 -4.47 4.17
N HIS A 364 23.17 -5.54 3.35
CA HIS A 364 24.40 -6.25 2.98
C HIS A 364 25.42 -5.33 2.26
N LEU A 365 24.95 -4.51 1.33
CA LEU A 365 25.82 -3.60 0.57
C LEU A 365 26.47 -2.52 1.44
N LEU A 366 25.86 -2.19 2.58
CA LEU A 366 26.36 -1.19 3.52
C LEU A 366 27.00 -1.81 4.77
N GLU A 367 27.10 -3.15 4.85
CA GLU A 367 27.49 -3.89 6.07
C GLU A 367 28.78 -3.36 6.69
N ASP A 368 29.87 -3.27 5.92
CA ASP A 368 31.16 -2.80 6.42
C ASP A 368 31.07 -1.40 7.04
N LYS A 369 30.28 -0.51 6.43
CA LYS A 369 30.07 0.85 6.92
C LYS A 369 29.19 0.86 8.17
N LEU A 370 28.17 0.01 8.19
CA LEU A 370 27.24 -0.14 9.31
C LEU A 370 27.97 -0.65 10.56
N VAL A 371 28.80 -1.68 10.40
CA VAL A 371 29.59 -2.28 11.47
C VAL A 371 30.64 -1.29 11.98
N SER A 372 31.42 -0.68 11.09
CA SER A 372 32.47 0.28 11.49
C SER A 372 31.91 1.53 12.16
N SER A 373 30.71 1.97 11.78
CA SER A 373 30.03 3.12 12.39
C SER A 373 29.24 2.78 13.64
N LYS A 374 29.09 1.49 13.99
CA LYS A 374 28.20 1.01 15.06
C LYS A 374 26.77 1.53 14.89
N SER A 375 26.28 1.45 13.66
CA SER A 375 25.02 2.07 13.24
C SER A 375 23.81 1.47 13.93
N ARG A 376 22.77 2.28 14.04
CA ARG A 376 21.42 1.81 14.33
C ARG A 376 20.63 1.60 13.03
N ILE A 377 20.07 0.40 12.86
CA ILE A 377 19.20 0.07 11.72
C ILE A 377 17.76 0.07 12.20
N VAL A 378 16.88 0.79 11.50
CA VAL A 378 15.45 0.87 11.81
C VAL A 378 14.65 0.39 10.60
N PHE A 379 13.96 -0.74 10.76
CA PHE A 379 13.01 -1.26 9.77
C PHE A 379 11.61 -0.76 10.10
N VAL A 380 10.97 -0.04 9.17
CA VAL A 380 9.57 0.37 9.32
C VAL A 380 8.69 -0.72 8.72
N SER A 381 8.01 -1.46 9.59
CA SER A 381 7.01 -2.46 9.21
C SER A 381 5.58 -1.96 9.44
N SER A 382 4.58 -2.80 9.19
CA SER A 382 3.17 -2.48 9.37
C SER A 382 2.48 -3.46 10.30
N GLY A 383 1.70 -2.91 11.25
CA GLY A 383 0.77 -3.66 12.07
C GLY A 383 -0.39 -4.29 11.30
N GLY A 384 -0.51 -4.06 9.98
CA GLY A 384 -1.44 -4.78 9.09
C GLY A 384 -1.27 -6.30 9.13
N ILE A 385 -0.08 -6.79 9.51
CA ILE A 385 0.16 -8.22 9.79
C ILE A 385 -0.70 -8.75 10.95
N ARG A 386 -1.23 -7.88 11.81
CA ARG A 386 -2.10 -8.20 12.96
C ARG A 386 -3.36 -7.31 13.08
N GLY A 387 -3.70 -6.50 12.08
CA GLY A 387 -4.89 -5.63 12.09
C GLY A 387 -4.84 -4.45 13.09
N VAL A 388 -3.66 -3.88 13.31
CA VAL A 388 -3.41 -2.89 14.38
C VAL A 388 -3.63 -1.44 13.93
N THR A 389 -4.11 -0.59 14.84
CA THR A 389 -4.29 0.86 14.63
C THR A 389 -2.97 1.64 14.75
N ASP A 390 -2.64 2.45 13.74
CA ASP A 390 -1.36 3.19 13.61
C ASP A 390 -1.25 4.38 14.61
N PRO A 391 -0.11 4.59 15.29
CA PRO A 391 0.11 5.66 16.29
C PRO A 391 0.66 7.01 15.77
N ARG A 392 0.82 7.22 14.45
CA ARG A 392 1.44 8.41 13.81
C ARG A 392 2.97 8.35 13.90
N GLY A 393 3.67 8.84 12.86
CA GLY A 393 5.12 8.67 12.63
C GLY A 393 6.10 9.10 13.73
N GLU A 394 5.64 9.65 14.85
CA GLU A 394 6.46 9.97 16.03
C GLU A 394 7.25 8.75 16.54
N ASN A 395 6.68 7.55 16.46
CA ASN A 395 7.36 6.36 16.96
C ASN A 395 8.54 5.93 16.08
N VAL A 396 8.57 6.33 14.81
CA VAL A 396 9.76 6.13 13.95
C VAL A 396 10.90 7.01 14.45
N VAL A 397 10.60 8.27 14.81
CA VAL A 397 11.59 9.17 15.42
C VAL A 397 12.04 8.63 16.78
N ARG A 398 11.14 8.11 17.61
CA ARG A 398 11.50 7.50 18.91
C ARG A 398 12.46 6.32 18.72
N ALA A 399 12.23 5.44 17.75
CA ALA A 399 13.11 4.29 17.49
C ALA A 399 14.57 4.71 17.22
N LEU A 400 14.80 5.86 16.59
CA LEU A 400 16.14 6.40 16.35
C LEU A 400 16.88 6.78 17.65
N PHE A 401 16.16 7.24 18.68
CA PHE A 401 16.79 7.83 19.87
C PHE A 401 16.63 7.02 21.16
N ARG A 402 15.98 5.86 21.13
CA ARG A 402 15.88 4.99 22.31
C ARG A 402 17.26 4.59 22.83
N ASP A 403 17.48 4.71 24.12
CA ASP A 403 18.70 4.33 24.82
C ASP A 403 18.51 3.07 25.68
N ASP A 404 17.27 2.65 25.90
CA ASP A 404 16.87 1.46 26.64
C ASP A 404 16.83 0.19 25.76
N LEU A 405 17.94 -0.08 25.06
CA LEU A 405 18.08 -1.31 24.29
C LEU A 405 18.09 -2.54 25.22
N PRO A 406 17.38 -3.62 24.86
CA PRO A 406 17.34 -4.83 25.67
C PRO A 406 18.68 -5.56 25.63
N GLU A 407 19.01 -6.26 26.70
CA GLU A 407 20.18 -7.15 26.75
C GLU A 407 20.06 -8.32 25.77
N ASP A 408 18.82 -8.75 25.51
CA ASP A 408 18.48 -9.81 24.58
C ASP A 408 18.42 -9.26 23.14
N PRO A 409 19.39 -9.61 22.27
CA PRO A 409 19.46 -9.05 20.92
C PRO A 409 18.32 -9.50 20.00
N ASP A 410 17.56 -10.52 20.40
CA ASP A 410 16.42 -11.03 19.65
C ASP A 410 15.10 -10.29 19.99
N GLN A 411 15.11 -9.34 20.94
CA GLN A 411 13.93 -8.55 21.25
C GLN A 411 13.65 -7.48 20.18
N ILE A 412 12.39 -7.33 19.80
CA ILE A 412 11.95 -6.41 18.74
C ILE A 412 11.23 -5.23 19.37
N PHE A 413 11.61 -4.02 18.94
CA PHE A 413 10.87 -2.79 19.24
C PHE A 413 9.75 -2.60 18.22
N LEU A 414 8.50 -2.70 18.65
CA LEU A 414 7.37 -2.45 17.76
C LEU A 414 6.99 -0.98 17.76
N THR A 415 7.39 -0.30 16.69
CA THR A 415 7.12 1.12 16.47
C THR A 415 5.63 1.47 16.46
N SER A 416 4.72 0.52 16.23
CA SER A 416 3.26 0.79 16.33
C SER A 416 2.75 0.95 17.77
N TRP A 417 3.46 0.43 18.76
CA TRP A 417 3.07 0.51 20.18
C TRP A 417 4.09 1.23 21.06
N GLY A 418 5.32 1.40 20.58
CA GLY A 418 6.36 2.10 21.30
C GLY A 418 6.94 1.30 22.47
N GLU A 419 6.89 -0.03 22.39
CA GLU A 419 7.31 -0.95 23.44
C GLU A 419 8.16 -2.12 22.90
N TRP A 420 8.95 -2.72 23.79
CA TRP A 420 9.70 -3.94 23.53
C TRP A 420 8.80 -5.16 23.71
N TRP A 421 8.83 -6.09 22.75
CA TRP A 421 8.05 -7.32 22.83
C TRP A 421 8.88 -8.52 23.28
N SER A 422 8.26 -9.38 24.09
CA SER A 422 8.83 -10.69 24.43
C SER A 422 8.92 -11.58 23.19
N LYS A 423 9.97 -12.41 23.15
CA LYS A 423 10.22 -13.41 22.11
C LYS A 423 9.08 -14.39 21.94
N ASP A 424 8.32 -14.67 23.01
CA ASP A 424 7.16 -15.57 22.96
C ASP A 424 6.13 -15.13 21.91
N VAL A 425 6.07 -13.83 21.61
CA VAL A 425 5.09 -13.27 20.67
C VAL A 425 5.48 -13.52 19.20
N PHE A 426 6.76 -13.81 18.94
CA PHE A 426 7.31 -14.02 17.60
C PHE A 426 8.32 -15.17 17.57
N ALA A 427 8.17 -16.17 18.43
CA ALA A 427 9.14 -17.24 18.62
C ALA A 427 9.44 -18.01 17.32
N LEU A 428 8.44 -18.20 16.46
CA LEU A 428 8.62 -18.82 15.15
C LEU A 428 9.51 -17.99 14.20
N SER A 429 9.57 -16.67 14.36
CA SER A 429 10.46 -15.80 13.60
C SER A 429 11.91 -15.87 14.08
N LEU A 430 12.20 -16.55 15.19
CA LEU A 430 13.55 -16.73 15.73
C LEU A 430 14.19 -18.07 15.33
N ASP A 431 13.45 -18.92 14.62
CA ASP A 431 13.98 -20.15 14.05
C ASP A 431 15.07 -19.82 13.01
N LYS A 432 16.31 -20.24 13.31
CA LYS A 432 17.49 -19.94 12.47
C LYS A 432 17.46 -20.65 11.14
N ASP A 433 16.97 -21.89 11.08
CA ASP A 433 16.87 -22.63 9.83
C ASP A 433 15.85 -21.96 8.89
N LEU A 434 14.75 -21.43 9.45
CA LEU A 434 13.81 -20.62 8.69
C LEU A 434 14.40 -19.26 8.29
N GLN A 435 15.12 -18.57 9.17
CA GLN A 435 15.80 -17.32 8.83
C GLN A 435 16.77 -17.52 7.67
N ASP A 436 17.63 -18.53 7.73
CA ASP A 436 18.63 -18.85 6.69
C ASP A 436 17.95 -19.23 5.37
N LYS A 437 16.82 -19.94 5.43
CA LYS A 437 16.03 -20.31 4.25
C LYS A 437 15.39 -19.11 3.56
N TRP A 438 14.96 -18.10 4.33
CA TRP A 438 14.19 -16.96 3.82
C TRP A 438 14.97 -15.65 3.73
N SER A 439 16.24 -15.63 4.18
CA SER A 439 17.14 -14.47 4.15
C SER A 439 18.36 -14.79 3.28
N PRO A 440 18.25 -14.66 1.96
CA PRO A 440 19.35 -15.01 1.06
C PRO A 440 20.56 -14.11 1.32
N SER A 441 21.76 -14.70 1.26
CA SER A 441 23.04 -13.97 1.28
C SER A 441 23.15 -12.98 0.12
N LYS A 442 24.06 -12.01 0.25
CA LYS A 442 24.35 -11.04 -0.81
C LYS A 442 24.69 -11.74 -2.13
N GLU A 443 25.55 -12.76 -2.09
CA GLU A 443 26.00 -13.51 -3.27
C GLU A 443 24.85 -14.27 -3.92
N GLN A 444 23.94 -14.86 -3.12
CA GLN A 444 22.74 -15.51 -3.64
C GLN A 444 21.81 -14.50 -4.33
N ILE A 445 21.56 -13.33 -3.72
CA ILE A 445 20.75 -12.27 -4.35
C ILE A 445 21.38 -11.84 -5.68
N GLU A 446 22.69 -11.58 -5.68
CA GLU A 446 23.44 -11.14 -6.86
C GLU A 446 23.40 -12.16 -8.00
N GLN A 447 23.55 -13.45 -7.67
CA GLN A 447 23.50 -14.55 -8.63
C GLN A 447 22.09 -14.75 -9.20
N GLU A 448 21.07 -14.78 -8.34
CA GLU A 448 19.69 -15.10 -8.74
C GLU A 448 19.04 -13.99 -9.57
N GLU A 449 19.45 -12.74 -9.33
CA GLU A 449 18.88 -11.55 -9.98
C GLU A 449 19.80 -10.98 -11.07
N GLY A 450 20.96 -11.59 -11.29
CA GLY A 450 21.91 -11.16 -12.32
C GLY A 450 22.44 -9.74 -12.09
N VAL A 451 22.76 -9.43 -10.82
CA VAL A 451 23.26 -8.12 -10.37
C VAL A 451 24.66 -8.17 -9.75
N ALA A 452 25.34 -9.32 -9.88
CA ALA A 452 26.75 -9.53 -9.50
C ALA A 452 27.69 -8.49 -10.12
#